data_AF-A0A7J7K6T9-F1
#
_entry.id   AF-A0A7J7K6T9-F1
#
_cell.length_a   1.000
_cell.length_b   1.000
_cell.length_c   1.000
_cell.angle_alpha   90.00
_cell.angle_beta   90.00
_cell.angle_gamma   90.00
#
_symmetry.space_group_name_H-M   'P 1'
#
loop_
_entity.id
_entity.type
_entity.pdbx_description
1 polymer ?
#
loop_
_entity_poly.entity_id
_entity_poly.type
_entity_poly.pdbx_seq_one_letter_code
_entity_poly.pdbx_strand_id
1 'polypeptide(L)' 'MSAQVIAHYDPKLKTIVATDANNTGLGAAMFQIQKDGTRRPVYYASRSLTSVKQNYTAIEKEALAMAWACNKLYQFL' A
#
# COMPACT_ATOMS: atom_id res chain seq x y z
N MET A 1 19.94 18.18 -5.90
CA MET A 1 19.41 16.87 -6.31
C MET A 1 18.01 16.74 -5.71
N SER A 2 16.95 16.89 -6.51
CA SER A 2 15.60 16.63 -6.00
C SER A 2 15.43 15.12 -5.91
N ALA A 3 15.37 14.57 -4.70
CA ALA A 3 15.08 13.16 -4.50
C ALA A 3 13.66 12.95 -5.02
N GLN A 4 13.53 12.33 -6.19
CA GLN A 4 12.23 12.06 -6.79
C GLN A 4 11.59 10.92 -5.98
N VAL A 5 10.91 11.29 -4.89
CA VAL A 5 10.44 10.37 -3.83
C VAL A 5 9.38 9.38 -4.35
N ILE A 6 8.65 9.75 -5.39
CA ILE A 6 7.52 8.98 -5.95
C ILE A 6 7.58 9.02 -7.49
N ALA A 7 7.28 7.90 -8.14
CA ALA A 7 7.19 7.79 -9.60
C ALA A 7 5.74 7.99 -10.08
N HIS A 8 5.58 8.42 -11.33
CA HIS A 8 4.26 8.46 -11.98
C HIS A 8 3.77 7.05 -12.27
N TYR A 9 2.47 6.83 -12.09
CA TYR A 9 1.82 5.58 -12.45
C TYR A 9 1.80 5.39 -13.97
N ASP A 10 2.14 4.19 -14.44
CA ASP A 10 1.99 3.76 -15.82
C ASP A 10 1.23 2.42 -15.85
N PRO A 11 0.04 2.33 -16.46
CA PRO A 11 -0.77 1.10 -16.49
C PRO A 11 -0.10 -0.07 -17.22
N LYS A 12 0.97 0.17 -17.98
CA LYS A 12 1.73 -0.89 -18.68
C LYS A 12 2.80 -1.53 -17.81
N LEU A 13 3.12 -0.94 -16.66
CA LEU A 13 4.15 -1.43 -15.76
C LEU A 13 3.57 -2.36 -14.70
N LYS A 14 4.38 -3.33 -14.27
CA LYS A 14 3.97 -4.28 -13.23
C LYS A 14 3.81 -3.56 -11.90
N THR A 15 2.60 -3.61 -11.35
CA THR A 15 2.25 -3.06 -10.03
C THR A 15 2.48 -4.10 -8.93
N ILE A 16 3.03 -3.65 -7.80
CA ILE A 16 3.22 -4.42 -6.57
C ILE A 16 2.63 -3.61 -5.43
N VAL A 17 1.69 -4.20 -4.69
CA VAL A 17 1.14 -3.63 -3.46
C VAL A 17 1.74 -4.35 -2.27
N ALA A 18 2.28 -3.61 -1.32
CA ALA A 18 2.69 -4.09 -0.02
C ALA A 18 1.80 -3.47 1.05
N THR A 19 1.43 -4.25 2.05
CA THR A 19 0.62 -3.80 3.20
C THR A 19 1.30 -4.19 4.50
N ASP A 20 0.97 -3.46 5.55
CA ASP A 20 1.41 -3.75 6.91
C ASP A 20 0.34 -3.26 7.89
N ALA A 21 0.25 -3.86 9.06
CA ALA A 21 -0.68 -3.45 10.10
C ALA A 21 -0.02 -3.38 11.47
N ASN A 22 -0.51 -2.45 12.29
CA ASN A 22 -0.12 -2.38 13.70
C ASN A 22 -1.35 -2.23 14.59
N ASN A 23 -1.13 -2.03 15.89
CA ASN A 23 -2.22 -1.93 16.85
C ASN A 23 -3.14 -0.74 16.64
N THR A 24 -2.72 0.30 15.92
CA THR A 24 -3.45 1.57 15.79
C THR A 24 -3.84 1.90 14.36
N GLY A 25 -3.29 1.23 13.35
CA GLY A 25 -3.46 1.59 11.96
C GLY A 25 -3.05 0.52 10.96
N LEU A 26 -3.39 0.81 9.71
CA LEU A 26 -3.06 0.04 8.52
C LEU A 26 -2.19 0.90 7.61
N GLY A 27 -1.24 0.28 6.93
CA GLY A 27 -0.39 0.88 5.92
C GLY A 27 -0.47 0.13 4.60
N ALA A 28 -0.35 0.87 3.49
CA ALA A 28 -0.18 0.31 2.16
C ALA A 28 0.81 1.16 1.34
N ALA A 29 1.64 0.49 0.55
CA ALA A 29 2.57 1.10 -0.37
C ALA A 29 2.47 0.40 -1.74
N MET A 30 2.19 1.18 -2.77
CA MET A 30 2.15 0.73 -4.15
C MET A 30 3.46 1.07 -4.85
N PHE A 31 4.02 0.10 -5.55
CA PHE A 31 5.25 0.23 -6.31
C PHE A 31 5.01 -0.22 -7.75
N GLN A 32 5.81 0.30 -8.67
CA GLN A 32 5.89 -0.23 -10.02
C GLN A 32 7.33 -0.57 -10.38
N ILE A 33 7.48 -1.69 -11.09
CA ILE A 33 8.75 -2.06 -11.71
C ILE A 33 8.91 -1.21 -12.97
N GLN A 34 9.90 -0.33 -12.95
CA GLN A 34 10.23 0.58 -14.03
C GLN A 34 10.89 -0.17 -15.20
N LYS A 35 11.02 0.50 -16.35
CA LYS A 35 11.64 -0.07 -17.54
C LYS A 35 13.12 -0.46 -17.34
N ASP A 36 13.80 0.22 -16.42
CA ASP A 36 15.18 -0.09 -16.01
C ASP A 36 15.28 -1.21 -14.96
N GLY A 37 14.15 -1.84 -14.61
CA GLY A 37 14.07 -2.91 -13.61
C GLY A 37 14.00 -2.40 -12.16
N THR A 38 14.10 -1.09 -11.91
CA THR A 38 14.03 -0.55 -10.55
C THR A 38 12.61 -0.59 -10.00
N ARG A 39 12.47 -0.93 -8.72
CA ARG A 39 11.20 -0.84 -8.01
C ARG A 39 11.05 0.57 -7.44
N ARG A 40 10.10 1.35 -7.98
CA ARG A 40 9.84 2.71 -7.49
C ARG A 40 8.48 2.82 -6.82
N PRO A 41 8.37 3.51 -5.67
CA PRO A 41 7.07 3.78 -5.06
C PRO A 41 6.26 4.73 -5.95
N VAL A 42 4.96 4.49 -6.02
CA VAL A 42 3.99 5.27 -6.81
C VAL A 42 2.91 5.87 -5.92
N TYR A 43 2.57 5.20 -4.82
CA TYR A 43 1.56 5.69 -3.89
C TYR A 43 1.77 5.12 -2.49
N TYR A 44 1.48 5.93 -1.46
CA TYR A 44 1.44 5.50 -0.06
C TYR A 44 0.08 5.83 0.53
N ALA A 45 -0.46 4.92 1.33
CA ALA A 45 -1.72 5.08 2.03
C ALA A 45 -1.58 4.63 3.48
N SER A 46 -2.24 5.32 4.39
CA SER A 46 -2.43 4.84 5.76
C SER A 46 -3.83 5.15 6.26
N ARG A 47 -4.30 4.38 7.23
CA ARG A 47 -5.60 4.56 7.87
C ARG A 47 -5.56 4.11 9.31
N SER A 48 -6.04 4.95 10.23
CA SER A 48 -6.22 4.55 11.63
C SER A 48 -7.33 3.52 11.80
N LEU A 49 -7.12 2.56 12.71
CA LEU A 49 -8.11 1.58 13.11
C LEU A 49 -9.12 2.19 14.07
N THR A 50 -10.39 1.79 13.94
CA THR A 50 -11.42 2.09 14.93
C THR A 50 -11.19 1.27 16.20
N SER A 51 -11.70 1.71 17.35
CA SER A 51 -11.53 1.00 18.63
C SER A 51 -11.91 -0.49 18.56
N VAL A 52 -12.95 -0.82 17.79
CA VAL A 52 -13.37 -2.21 17.56
C VAL A 52 -12.30 -3.01 16.81
N LYS A 53 -11.71 -2.44 15.76
CA LYS A 53 -10.72 -3.12 14.90
C LYS A 53 -9.33 -3.18 15.53
N GLN A 54 -9.04 -2.33 16.51
CA GLN A 54 -7.81 -2.41 17.30
C GLN A 54 -7.75 -3.71 18.13
N ASN A 55 -8.91 -4.29 18.48
CA ASN A 55 -9.00 -5.55 19.22
C ASN A 55 -8.84 -6.80 18.35
N TYR A 56 -8.72 -6.66 17.03
CA TYR A 56 -8.43 -7.80 16.15
C TYR A 56 -7.03 -8.37 16.42
N THR A 57 -6.89 -9.67 16.18
CA THR A 57 -5.60 -10.35 16.20
C THR A 57 -4.67 -9.79 15.12
N ALA A 58 -3.36 -10.04 15.24
CA ALA A 58 -2.40 -9.58 14.23
C ALA A 58 -2.75 -10.09 12.82
N ILE A 59 -3.11 -11.37 12.70
CA ILE A 59 -3.46 -11.98 11.41
C ILE A 59 -4.72 -11.33 10.80
N GLU A 60 -5.74 -11.06 11.61
CA GLU A 60 -6.95 -10.36 11.15
C GLU A 60 -6.65 -8.93 10.72
N LYS A 61 -5.73 -8.24 11.40
CA LYS A 61 -5.29 -6.88 11.02
C LYS A 61 -4.53 -6.90 9.70
N GLU A 62 -3.64 -7.87 9.47
CA GLU A 62 -2.94 -8.03 8.19
C GLU A 62 -3.92 -8.33 7.05
N ALA A 63 -4.87 -9.24 7.26
CA ALA A 63 -5.91 -9.54 6.27
C ALA A 63 -6.77 -8.30 5.97
N LEU A 64 -7.12 -7.53 7.00
CA LEU A 64 -7.82 -6.26 6.85
C LEU A 64 -6.99 -5.22 6.08
N ALA A 65 -5.67 -5.15 6.31
CA ALA A 65 -4.76 -4.27 5.58
C ALA A 65 -4.76 -4.58 4.08
N MET A 66 -4.63 -5.86 3.72
CA MET A 66 -4.68 -6.32 2.33
C MET A 66 -6.02 -5.97 1.67
N ALA A 67 -7.14 -6.33 2.29
CA ALA A 67 -8.47 -6.06 1.75
C ALA A 67 -8.73 -4.56 1.61
N TRP A 68 -8.33 -3.76 2.59
CA TRP A 68 -8.45 -2.31 2.54
C TRP A 68 -7.57 -1.69 1.44
N ALA A 69 -6.33 -2.16 1.27
CA ALA A 69 -5.42 -1.66 0.25
C ALA A 69 -5.94 -1.93 -1.16
N CYS A 70 -6.46 -3.13 -1.44
CA CYS A 70 -7.08 -3.45 -2.73
C CYS A 70 -8.25 -2.51 -3.05
N ASN A 71 -9.12 -2.24 -2.07
CA ASN A 71 -10.22 -1.29 -2.24
C ASN A 71 -9.71 0.15 -2.46
N LYS A 72 -8.69 0.57 -1.70
CA LYS A 72 -8.13 1.93 -1.78
C LYS A 72 -7.42 2.19 -3.10
N LEU A 73 -6.77 1.17 -3.65
CA LEU A 73 -5.97 1.22 -4.88
C LEU A 73 -6.73 0.68 -6.11
N TYR A 74 -8.04 0.45 -6.01
CA TYR A 74 -8.85 -0.16 -7.06
C TYR A 74 -8.75 0.57 -8.42
N GLN A 75 -8.54 1.89 -8.43
CA GLN A 75 -8.38 2.65 -9.66
C GLN A 75 -7.04 2.41 -10.38
N PHE A 76 -6.06 1.80 -9.71
CA PHE A 76 -4.72 1.52 -10.21
C PHE A 76 -4.48 0.02 -10.51
N LEU A 77 -5.43 -0.85 -10.14
CA LEU A 77 -5.39 -2.30 -10.31
C LEU A 77 -6.34 -2.72 -11.42
#